data_AF-A0AAW2WTM5-F1
#
_entry.id   AF-A0AAW2WTM5-F1
#
_cell.length_a   1.000
_cell.length_b   1.000
_cell.length_c   1.000
_cell.angle_alpha   90.00
_cell.angle_beta   90.00
_cell.angle_gamma   90.00
#
_symmetry.space_group_name_H-M   'P 1'
#
loop_
_entity.id
_entity.type
_entity.pdbx_description
1 polymer ?
#
loop_
_entity_poly.entity_id
_entity_poly.type
_entity_poly.pdbx_seq_one_letter_code
_entity_poly.pdbx_strand_id
1 'polypeptide(L)'
;MPEDIVHPYYNVETYKLVYEPAILPISGEMLWSETSFIPPLPINFGIGPGRPVGVKNREPNKPNVKTRNKRGKKPIKIKGQYTKHHCRICGEVGHNTKGCSGEKLSRTWA
;
A
#
# COMPACT_ATOMS: atom_id res chain seq x y z
N MET A 1 55.13 -14.61 -3.28
CA MET A 1 53.93 -15.28 -3.87
C MET A 1 52.92 -14.17 -4.20
N PRO A 2 51.90 -14.34 -5.06
CA PRO A 2 50.96 -13.25 -5.41
C PRO A 2 50.22 -12.65 -4.19
N GLU A 3 50.27 -13.35 -3.07
CA GLU A 3 49.66 -13.05 -1.77
C GLU A 3 50.40 -11.95 -0.99
N ASP A 4 51.65 -11.61 -1.35
CA ASP A 4 52.40 -10.48 -0.75
C ASP A 4 52.06 -9.13 -1.40
N ILE A 5 51.33 -9.14 -2.52
CA ILE A 5 50.96 -7.95 -3.32
C ILE A 5 49.53 -7.49 -2.95
N VAL A 6 48.74 -8.39 -2.37
CA VAL A 6 47.33 -8.15 -2.04
C VAL A 6 47.24 -7.47 -0.67
N HIS A 7 46.51 -6.35 -0.62
CA HIS A 7 46.28 -5.66 0.65
C HIS A 7 45.59 -6.60 1.65
N PRO A 8 45.99 -6.64 2.94
CA PRO A 8 45.43 -7.57 3.92
C PRO A 8 43.91 -7.59 4.01
N TYR A 9 43.23 -6.50 3.67
CA TYR A 9 41.76 -6.41 3.62
C TYR A 9 41.08 -7.39 2.67
N TYR A 10 41.77 -7.89 1.65
CA TYR A 10 41.23 -8.86 0.71
C TYR A 10 41.52 -10.31 1.13
N ASN A 11 42.14 -10.53 2.30
CA ASN A 11 42.43 -11.87 2.78
C ASN A 11 41.16 -12.53 3.34
N VAL A 12 41.08 -13.86 3.17
CA VAL A 12 39.96 -14.65 3.70
C VAL A 12 39.91 -14.59 5.23
N GLU A 13 41.08 -14.52 5.88
CA GLU A 13 41.19 -14.42 7.33
C GLU A 13 40.59 -13.12 7.85
N THR A 14 40.90 -11.98 7.23
CA THR A 14 40.31 -10.68 7.62
C THR A 14 38.82 -10.65 7.35
N TYR A 15 38.35 -11.24 6.24
CA TYR A 15 36.92 -11.39 5.98
C TYR A 15 36.22 -12.17 7.11
N LYS A 16 36.79 -13.32 7.50
CA LYS A 16 36.25 -14.13 8.60
C LYS A 16 36.24 -13.36 9.92
N LEU A 17 37.29 -12.62 10.25
CA LEU A 17 37.37 -11.82 11.48
C LEU A 17 36.31 -10.71 11.53
N VAL A 18 36.06 -10.02 10.41
CA VAL A 18 35.06 -8.95 10.33
C VAL A 18 33.63 -9.47 10.57
N TYR A 19 33.34 -10.67 10.08
CA TYR A 19 32.03 -11.30 10.21
C TYR A 19 31.94 -12.36 11.32
N GLU A 20 33.02 -12.56 12.09
CA GLU A 20 33.06 -13.41 13.28
C GLU A 20 32.02 -12.98 14.33
N PRO A 21 31.88 -11.69 14.68
CA PRO A 21 30.81 -11.26 15.57
C PRO A 21 29.45 -11.47 14.89
N ALA A 22 28.63 -12.36 15.47
CA ALA A 22 27.28 -12.58 15.00
C ALA A 22 26.41 -11.34 15.26
N ILE A 23 25.79 -10.82 14.20
CA ILE A 23 24.67 -9.88 14.32
C ILE A 23 23.47 -10.69 14.79
N LEU A 24 23.26 -10.75 16.10
CA LEU A 24 22.13 -11.46 16.67
C LEU A 24 20.83 -10.75 16.27
N PRO A 25 19.79 -11.51 15.87
CA PRO A 25 18.50 -10.91 15.57
C PRO A 25 17.92 -10.29 16.84
N ILE A 26 17.50 -9.04 16.76
CA ILE A 26 16.79 -8.34 17.82
C ILE A 26 15.29 -8.44 17.56
N SER A 27 14.51 -8.78 18.59
CA SER A 27 13.07 -8.96 18.49
C SER A 27 12.34 -7.62 18.36
N GLY A 28 12.03 -7.22 17.13
CA GLY A 28 11.13 -6.10 16.83
C GLY A 28 11.73 -4.72 17.06
N GLU A 29 11.08 -3.72 16.47
CA GLU A 29 11.51 -2.31 16.45
C GLU A 29 11.65 -1.71 17.86
N MET A 30 10.81 -2.13 18.80
CA MET A 30 10.80 -1.66 20.20
C MET A 30 12.13 -1.90 20.94
N LEU A 31 12.95 -2.86 20.48
CA LEU A 31 14.23 -3.19 21.09
C LEU A 31 15.43 -2.58 20.34
N TRP A 32 15.20 -1.85 19.26
CA TRP A 32 16.27 -1.20 18.50
C TRP A 32 16.79 0.03 19.27
N SER A 33 18.11 0.21 19.30
CA SER A 33 18.71 1.39 19.89
C SER A 33 18.37 2.63 19.06
N GLU A 34 17.83 3.66 19.70
CA GLU A 34 17.62 4.96 19.07
C GLU A 34 18.95 5.52 18.58
N THR A 35 18.97 5.94 17.32
CA THR A 35 20.18 6.36 16.64
C THR A 35 20.08 7.85 16.37
N SER A 36 21.13 8.62 16.70
CA SER A 36 21.18 10.07 16.50
C SER A 36 21.48 10.48 15.04
N PHE A 37 21.56 9.52 14.12
CA PHE A 37 21.83 9.77 12.72
C PHE A 37 20.56 10.25 12.00
N ILE A 38 20.76 11.12 11.01
CA ILE A 38 19.69 11.55 10.12
C ILE A 38 19.23 10.33 9.32
N PRO A 39 17.91 10.04 9.28
CA PRO A 39 17.41 8.91 8.51
C PRO A 39 17.77 9.10 7.02
N PRO A 40 18.09 8.01 6.31
CA PRO A 40 18.40 8.10 4.89
C PRO A 40 17.18 8.67 4.14
N LEU A 41 17.43 9.56 3.19
CA LEU A 41 16.38 10.01 2.29
C LEU A 41 15.85 8.80 1.51
N PRO A 42 14.53 8.73 1.26
CA PRO A 42 13.99 7.67 0.41
C PRO A 42 14.69 7.71 -0.94
N ILE A 43 15.02 6.54 -1.48
CA ILE A 43 15.52 6.42 -2.84
C ILE A 43 14.49 7.09 -3.75
N ASN A 44 14.94 8.07 -4.53
CA ASN A 44 14.07 8.74 -5.48
C ASN A 44 13.83 7.78 -6.65
N PHE A 45 12.79 6.96 -6.55
CA PHE A 45 12.37 6.06 -7.63
C PHE A 45 11.89 6.80 -8.89
N GLY A 46 11.83 8.13 -8.85
CA GLY A 46 11.23 8.95 -9.88
C GLY A 46 9.76 8.58 -10.12
N ILE A 47 9.05 9.43 -10.84
CA ILE A 47 7.86 8.97 -11.54
C ILE A 47 8.39 8.46 -12.87
N GLY A 48 8.44 7.13 -13.04
CA GLY A 48 8.74 6.56 -14.35
C GLY A 48 7.81 7.18 -15.40
N PRO A 49 8.26 7.35 -16.66
CA PRO A 49 7.44 7.97 -17.71
C PRO A 49 6.08 7.28 -17.74
N GLY A 50 5.06 8.04 -17.34
CA GLY A 50 3.70 7.52 -17.27
C GLY A 50 3.33 6.92 -18.63
N ARG A 51 2.49 5.88 -18.63
CA ARG A 51 2.01 5.28 -19.88
C ARG A 51 1.53 6.41 -20.81
N PRO A 52 2.11 6.58 -22.01
CA PRO A 52 1.65 7.61 -22.93
C PRO A 52 0.16 7.41 -23.13
N VAL A 53 -0.61 8.46 -22.85
CA VAL A 53 -2.05 8.45 -23.05
C VAL A 53 -2.25 8.33 -24.55
N GLY A 54 -2.52 7.12 -25.02
CA GLY A 54 -2.77 6.87 -26.43
C GLY A 54 -3.92 7.76 -26.89
N VAL A 55 -3.59 8.82 -27.61
CA VAL A 55 -4.56 9.67 -28.30
C VAL A 55 -5.14 8.77 -29.39
N LYS A 56 -6.26 8.11 -29.09
CA LYS A 56 -7.04 7.46 -30.13
C LYS A 56 -7.54 8.57 -31.05
N ASN A 57 -7.16 8.53 -32.33
CA ASN A 57 -7.80 9.33 -33.36
C ASN A 57 -9.31 9.11 -33.24
N ARG A 58 -10.04 10.17 -32.88
CA ARG A 58 -11.51 10.13 -32.81
C ARG A 58 -12.03 10.22 -34.23
N GLU A 59 -12.54 9.11 -34.76
CA GLU A 59 -13.47 9.19 -35.88
C GLU A 59 -14.73 9.94 -35.39
N PRO A 60 -15.25 10.93 -36.13
CA PRO A 60 -16.28 11.85 -35.64
C PRO A 60 -17.63 11.19 -35.33
N ASN A 61 -17.81 9.90 -35.63
CA ASN A 61 -19.12 9.25 -35.63
C ASN A 61 -19.11 7.83 -35.03
N LYS A 62 -18.56 7.65 -33.82
CA LYS A 62 -18.74 6.41 -33.04
C LYS A 62 -19.24 6.70 -31.61
N PRO A 63 -20.35 6.07 -31.17
CA PRO A 63 -20.79 6.18 -29.77
C PRO A 63 -19.75 5.57 -28.82
N ASN A 64 -19.52 6.26 -27.71
CA ASN A 64 -18.43 6.02 -26.76
C ASN A 64 -18.65 4.74 -25.95
N VAL A 65 -18.33 3.58 -26.53
CA VAL A 65 -18.28 2.32 -25.77
C VAL A 65 -16.88 2.15 -25.20
N LYS A 66 -16.66 2.65 -23.97
CA LYS A 66 -15.48 2.32 -23.18
C LYS A 66 -15.56 0.86 -22.74
N THR A 67 -15.13 -0.06 -23.60
CA THR A 67 -14.83 -1.44 -23.21
C THR A 67 -13.51 -1.44 -22.44
N ARG A 68 -13.58 -1.46 -21.10
CA ARG A 68 -12.51 -2.04 -20.28
C ARG A 68 -13.11 -3.05 -19.30
N ASN A 69 -12.82 -4.31 -19.63
CA ASN A 69 -12.63 -5.43 -18.71
C ASN A 69 -13.91 -6.06 -18.14
N LYS A 70 -14.53 -6.93 -18.95
CA LYS A 70 -15.29 -8.08 -18.47
C LYS A 70 -14.31 -9.09 -17.86
N ARG A 71 -14.22 -9.18 -16.54
CA ARG A 71 -13.74 -10.37 -15.78
C ARG A 71 -14.09 -10.15 -14.30
N GLY A 72 -14.98 -10.99 -13.76
CA GLY A 72 -15.34 -11.00 -12.33
C GLY A 72 -16.77 -10.52 -12.05
N LYS A 73 -17.66 -11.47 -11.79
CA LYS A 73 -19.08 -11.28 -11.53
C LYS A 73 -19.33 -10.52 -10.21
N LYS A 74 -19.93 -9.34 -10.28
CA LYS A 74 -21.05 -8.86 -9.44
C LYS A 74 -21.89 -7.94 -10.33
N PRO A 75 -23.23 -7.94 -10.29
CA PRO A 75 -24.02 -6.99 -11.07
C PRO A 75 -23.56 -5.59 -10.68
N ILE A 76 -23.00 -4.86 -11.64
CA ILE A 76 -22.60 -3.47 -11.48
C ILE A 76 -23.88 -2.72 -11.12
N LYS A 77 -23.99 -2.30 -9.86
CA LYS A 77 -25.06 -1.39 -9.42
C LYS A 77 -25.07 -0.24 -10.41
N ILE A 78 -26.19 -0.06 -11.10
CA ILE A 78 -26.36 0.94 -12.14
C ILE A 78 -26.03 2.31 -11.51
N LYS A 79 -25.12 3.07 -12.13
CA LYS A 79 -24.73 4.40 -11.66
C LYS A 79 -25.97 5.29 -11.69
N GLY A 80 -26.61 5.47 -10.53
CA GLY A 80 -27.90 6.18 -10.40
C GLY A 80 -28.95 5.46 -9.54
N GLN A 81 -28.85 4.15 -9.31
CA GLN A 81 -29.70 3.45 -8.35
C GLN A 81 -28.99 3.35 -7.00
N TYR A 82 -29.08 4.43 -6.20
CA TYR A 82 -28.78 4.33 -4.78
C TYR A 82 -29.84 3.43 -4.14
N THR A 83 -29.44 2.24 -3.67
CA THR A 83 -30.27 1.46 -2.75
C THR A 83 -30.62 2.37 -1.56
N LYS A 84 -31.91 2.56 -1.27
CA LYS A 84 -32.34 3.39 -0.13
C LYS A 84 -31.59 2.89 1.11
N HIS A 85 -30.76 3.75 1.70
CA HIS A 85 -30.04 3.40 2.91
C HIS A 85 -31.00 3.52 4.08
N HIS A 86 -31.02 2.50 4.94
CA HIS A 86 -31.85 2.44 6.13
C HIS A 86 -30.96 2.76 7.33
N CYS A 87 -31.47 3.54 8.28
CA CYS A 87 -30.77 3.84 9.51
C CYS A 87 -30.55 2.55 10.31
N ARG A 88 -29.34 2.31 10.84
CA ARG A 88 -29.04 1.10 11.62
C ARG A 88 -29.71 1.09 13.00
N ILE A 89 -30.16 2.25 13.49
CA ILE A 89 -30.76 2.42 14.82
C ILE A 89 -32.28 2.22 14.75
N CYS A 90 -32.99 3.01 13.91
CA CYS A 90 -34.45 2.92 13.81
C CYS A 90 -34.97 2.20 12.55
N GLY A 91 -34.10 1.83 11.61
CA GLY A 91 -34.51 1.16 10.36
C GLY A 91 -35.13 2.07 9.29
N GLU A 92 -35.40 3.33 9.59
CA GLU A 92 -36.05 4.24 8.63
C GLU A 92 -35.09 4.76 7.54
N VAL A 93 -35.65 5.08 6.38
CA VAL A 93 -34.91 5.66 5.25
C VAL A 93 -34.92 7.19 5.33
N GLY A 94 -33.81 7.83 4.93
CA GLY A 94 -33.73 9.30 4.84
C GLY A 94 -32.80 9.96 5.85
N HIS A 95 -32.29 9.22 6.84
CA HIS A 95 -31.23 9.68 7.72
C HIS A 95 -30.21 8.57 8.02
N ASN A 96 -29.01 8.98 8.42
CA ASN A 96 -27.96 8.07 8.87
C ASN A 96 -28.00 7.92 10.40
N THR A 97 -27.21 7.00 10.95
CA THR A 97 -27.14 6.78 12.41
C THR A 97 -26.73 8.01 13.23
N LYS A 98 -26.09 9.01 12.61
CA LYS A 98 -25.68 10.25 13.31
C LYS A 98 -26.83 11.23 13.47
N GLY A 99 -27.77 11.25 12.53
CA GLY A 99 -28.98 12.09 12.57
C GLY A 99 -30.23 11.36 13.06
N CYS A 100 -30.07 10.19 13.69
CA CYS A 100 -31.19 9.42 14.21
C CYS A 100 -31.60 9.94 15.58
N SER A 101 -32.88 10.23 15.75
CA SER A 101 -33.49 10.60 17.04
C SER A 101 -33.74 9.40 17.97
N GLY A 102 -33.52 8.17 17.48
CA GLY A 102 -33.67 6.95 18.27
C GLY A 102 -32.54 6.78 19.29
N GLU A 103 -32.85 6.17 20.42
CA GLU A 103 -31.85 5.80 21.42
C GLU A 103 -30.79 4.89 20.79
N LYS A 104 -29.52 5.25 20.96
CA LYS A 104 -28.41 4.42 20.51
C LYS A 104 -28.45 3.15 21.35
N LEU A 105 -28.92 2.03 20.77
CA LEU A 105 -28.74 0.72 21.38
C LEU A 105 -27.25 0.55 21.67
N SER A 106 -26.89 0.55 22.96
CA SER A 106 -25.52 0.33 23.39
C SER A 106 -25.12 -1.04 22.90
N ARG A 107 -24.02 -1.10 22.17
CA ARG A 107 -23.52 -2.34 21.60
C ARG A 107 -22.89 -3.16 22.72
N THR A 108 -23.67 -4.03 23.37
CA THR A 108 -23.10 -5.11 24.16
C THR A 108 -22.59 -6.20 23.20
N TRP A 109 -21.36 -6.64 23.42
CA TRP A 109 -20.75 -7.75 22.70
C TRP A 109 -21.14 -9.04 23.43
N ALA A 110 -21.68 -10.02 22.70
CA ALA A 110 -21.79 -11.41 23.13
C ALA A 110 -20.89 -12.25 22.21
#